data_AF-T1P8P1-F1
#
_entry.id   AF-T1P8P1-F1
#
_cell.length_a   1.000
_cell.length_b   1.000
_cell.length_c   1.000
_cell.angle_alpha   90.00
_cell.angle_beta   90.00
_cell.angle_gamma   90.00
#
_symmetry.space_group_name_H-M   'P 1'
#
loop_
_entity.id
_entity.type
_entity.pdbx_description
1 polymer ?
#
loop_
_entity_poly.entity_id
_entity_poly.type
_entity_poly.pdbx_seq_one_letter_code
_entity_poly.pdbx_strand_id
1 'polypeptide(L)'
;MSVDMSSSGSTSPTSKSGQALQKLKEFGYAFNSAGQLRKIDKNTGEVTDEPFEFDVFKDHAKNQAHYEKLADQIPEIVYDLLEQNGLTRTYIPEQVPADEATFFFTKPEQLDKPKKLIVIIHGSGYVRAGQWARSLIINNSLDHGTQIPYIKRAQELGYDILVTNTNDNYRLVDGKRKPIQGLSSATSHAAHVWEKYVMACEPEAVAIVAHSAGGGVTLDLARRYPDFFENKVFAIALTDSAHFGISGEIRKIIAGKTCNWVSSSEPLDTELSSSKDDIKMVSAGHTKHEWTSYSAFDSVFKFLEDKYAEFGGEQKCKKQKLEE
;
A
#
# COMPACT_ATOMS: atom_id res chain seq x y z
N MET A 1 1.04 -10.50 -14.23
CA MET A 1 -0.21 -11.26 -13.97
C MET A 1 -1.23 -10.28 -13.42
N SER A 2 -2.34 -10.07 -14.12
CA SER A 2 -3.40 -9.16 -13.67
C SER A 2 -4.08 -9.66 -12.39
N VAL A 3 -4.73 -8.77 -11.65
CA VAL A 3 -5.70 -9.12 -10.60
C VAL A 3 -6.92 -9.72 -11.30
N ASP A 4 -7.04 -11.04 -11.19
CA ASP A 4 -8.12 -11.81 -11.82
C ASP A 4 -9.32 -11.89 -10.87
N MET A 5 -10.48 -11.41 -11.33
CA MET A 5 -11.74 -11.55 -10.60
C MET A 5 -12.38 -12.93 -10.79
N SER A 6 -11.98 -13.70 -11.81
CA SER A 6 -12.50 -15.02 -12.12
C SER A 6 -11.88 -16.15 -11.29
N SER A 7 -10.70 -15.92 -10.70
CA SER A 7 -10.10 -16.81 -9.70
C SER A 7 -10.69 -16.62 -8.30
N SER A 8 -11.69 -15.74 -8.14
CA SER A 8 -12.39 -15.56 -6.87
C SER A 8 -13.12 -16.85 -6.50
N GLY A 9 -12.57 -17.61 -5.55
CA GLY A 9 -13.33 -18.66 -4.89
C GLY A 9 -14.64 -18.05 -4.41
N SER A 10 -15.77 -18.68 -4.76
CA SER A 10 -17.15 -18.24 -4.47
C SER A 10 -17.24 -17.34 -3.23
N THR A 11 -17.21 -16.02 -3.41
CA THR A 11 -17.35 -15.07 -2.31
C THR A 11 -18.74 -15.23 -1.75
N SER A 12 -18.86 -15.67 -0.49
CA SER A 12 -20.16 -15.88 0.14
C SER A 12 -20.99 -14.59 0.05
N PRO A 13 -22.25 -14.62 -0.41
CA PRO A 13 -23.12 -13.45 -0.46
C PRO A 13 -23.29 -12.75 0.91
N THR A 14 -23.06 -13.49 2.00
CA THR A 14 -23.14 -12.98 3.37
C THR A 14 -21.85 -12.34 3.88
N SER A 15 -20.71 -12.51 3.20
CA SER A 15 -19.44 -11.88 3.58
C SER A 15 -19.50 -10.35 3.35
N LYS A 16 -18.61 -9.60 3.99
CA LYS A 16 -18.51 -8.15 3.77
C LYS A 16 -18.19 -7.81 2.31
N SER A 17 -17.32 -8.57 1.65
CA SER A 17 -17.01 -8.40 0.23
C SER A 17 -18.19 -8.78 -0.67
N GLY A 18 -18.93 -9.85 -0.36
CA GLY A 18 -20.15 -10.23 -1.07
C GLY A 18 -21.22 -9.14 -1.01
N GLN A 19 -21.44 -8.55 0.17
CA GLN A 19 -22.34 -7.40 0.35
C GLN A 19 -21.86 -6.15 -0.40
N ALA A 20 -20.56 -5.87 -0.39
CA ALA A 20 -19.98 -4.75 -1.14
C ALA A 20 -20.13 -4.92 -2.65
N LEU A 21 -19.88 -6.12 -3.19
CA LEU A 21 -20.12 -6.48 -4.59
C LEU A 21 -21.59 -6.35 -4.96
N GLN A 22 -22.51 -6.77 -4.09
CA GLN A 22 -23.95 -6.60 -4.32
C GLN A 22 -24.34 -5.12 -4.39
N LYS A 23 -23.82 -4.29 -3.49
CA LYS A 23 -24.05 -2.83 -3.53
C LYS A 23 -23.48 -2.19 -4.80
N LEU A 24 -22.32 -2.64 -5.29
CA LEU A 24 -21.82 -2.19 -6.61
C LEU A 24 -22.81 -2.52 -7.72
N LYS A 25 -23.37 -3.74 -7.72
CA LYS A 25 -24.40 -4.14 -8.70
C LYS A 25 -25.65 -3.28 -8.60
N GLU A 26 -26.07 -2.91 -7.38
CA GLU A 26 -27.19 -1.97 -7.16
C GLU A 26 -26.89 -0.56 -7.72
N PHE A 27 -25.63 -0.14 -7.72
CA PHE A 27 -25.19 1.07 -8.43
C PHE A 27 -25.07 0.89 -9.95
N GLY A 28 -25.29 -0.31 -10.47
CA GLY A 28 -25.19 -0.64 -11.88
C GLY A 28 -23.77 -0.94 -12.36
N TYR A 29 -22.87 -1.38 -11.46
CA TYR A 29 -21.48 -1.65 -11.77
C TYR A 29 -21.00 -3.01 -11.26
N ALA A 30 -20.07 -3.63 -11.98
CA ALA A 30 -19.31 -4.79 -11.53
C ALA A 30 -17.90 -4.78 -12.12
N PHE A 31 -16.96 -5.49 -11.49
CA PHE A 31 -15.65 -5.72 -12.10
C PHE A 31 -15.74 -6.83 -13.14
N ASN A 32 -15.16 -6.61 -14.32
CA ASN A 32 -14.97 -7.65 -15.32
C ASN A 32 -13.79 -8.58 -14.95
N SER A 33 -13.53 -9.61 -15.77
CA SER A 33 -12.41 -10.54 -15.55
C SER A 33 -11.03 -9.88 -15.59
N ALA A 34 -10.89 -8.75 -16.30
CA ALA A 34 -9.68 -7.93 -16.32
C ALA A 34 -9.54 -7.00 -15.11
N GLY A 35 -10.44 -7.11 -14.11
CA GLY A 35 -10.42 -6.30 -12.90
C GLY A 35 -10.80 -4.84 -13.13
N GLN A 36 -11.54 -4.54 -14.19
CA GLN A 36 -11.97 -3.17 -14.54
C GLN A 36 -13.44 -2.97 -14.13
N LEU A 37 -13.76 -1.85 -13.46
CA LEU A 37 -15.13 -1.54 -13.11
C LEU A 37 -15.92 -1.13 -14.36
N ARG A 38 -17.02 -1.82 -14.62
CA ARG A 38 -17.84 -1.66 -15.83
C ARG A 38 -19.31 -1.58 -15.49
N LYS A 39 -20.08 -0.93 -16.36
CA LYS A 39 -21.53 -0.85 -16.23
C LYS A 39 -22.15 -2.23 -16.44
N ILE A 40 -23.28 -2.44 -15.79
CA ILE A 40 -24.14 -3.60 -15.97
C ILE A 40 -25.30 -3.18 -16.88
N ASP A 41 -25.55 -3.96 -17.92
CA ASP A 41 -26.72 -3.76 -18.76
C ASP A 41 -27.99 -4.10 -17.95
N LYS A 42 -28.92 -3.15 -17.88
CA LYS A 42 -30.11 -3.27 -17.02
C LYS A 42 -31.12 -4.31 -17.50
N ASN A 43 -31.07 -4.69 -18.78
CA ASN A 43 -32.01 -5.63 -19.38
C ASN A 43 -31.53 -7.07 -19.21
N THR A 44 -30.22 -7.29 -19.35
CA THR A 44 -29.59 -8.61 -19.34
C THR A 44 -28.98 -8.97 -17.99
N GLY A 45 -28.58 -7.97 -17.20
CA GLY A 45 -27.81 -8.16 -15.96
C GLY A 45 -26.34 -8.51 -16.21
N GLU A 46 -25.88 -8.47 -17.46
CA GLU A 46 -24.50 -8.79 -17.84
C GLU A 46 -23.57 -7.57 -17.72
N VAL A 47 -22.29 -7.84 -17.45
CA VAL A 47 -21.25 -6.81 -17.38
C VAL A 47 -20.88 -6.40 -18.80
N THR A 48 -20.92 -5.09 -19.10
CA THR A 48 -20.59 -4.55 -20.42
C THR A 48 -19.13 -4.09 -20.48
N ASP A 49 -18.70 -3.56 -21.62
CA ASP A 49 -17.39 -2.88 -21.75
C ASP A 49 -17.46 -1.37 -21.46
N GLU A 50 -18.62 -0.83 -21.09
CA GLU A 50 -18.77 0.59 -20.78
C GLU A 50 -18.13 0.94 -19.42
N PRO A 51 -17.25 1.96 -19.34
CA PRO A 51 -16.55 2.32 -18.12
C PRO A 51 -17.45 3.04 -17.10
N PHE A 52 -16.91 3.27 -15.90
CA PHE A 52 -17.51 4.14 -14.90
C PHE A 52 -17.81 5.54 -15.46
N GLU A 53 -18.99 6.07 -15.14
CA GLU A 53 -19.42 7.42 -15.49
C GLU A 53 -19.65 8.24 -14.22
N PHE A 54 -18.91 9.34 -14.06
CA PHE A 54 -19.07 10.24 -12.93
C PHE A 54 -20.28 11.16 -13.09
N ASP A 55 -20.49 11.71 -14.29
CA ASP A 55 -21.49 12.75 -14.57
C ASP A 55 -22.90 12.19 -14.84
N VAL A 56 -23.41 11.38 -13.92
CA VAL A 56 -24.74 10.74 -14.00
C VAL A 56 -25.88 11.74 -13.81
N PHE A 57 -25.66 12.76 -12.99
CA PHE A 57 -26.60 13.84 -12.71
C PHE A 57 -26.05 15.18 -13.21
N LYS A 58 -26.94 16.14 -13.49
CA LYS A 58 -26.54 17.54 -13.79
C LYS A 58 -25.93 18.27 -12.58
N ASP A 59 -26.09 17.72 -11.38
CA ASP A 59 -25.67 18.30 -10.13
C ASP A 59 -24.37 17.65 -9.66
N HIS A 60 -23.30 18.43 -9.57
CA HIS A 60 -21.98 17.96 -9.21
C HIS A 60 -21.92 17.38 -7.78
N ALA A 61 -22.64 17.97 -6.82
CA ALA A 61 -22.67 17.46 -5.45
C ALA A 61 -23.38 16.09 -5.38
N LYS A 62 -24.42 15.88 -6.19
CA LYS A 62 -25.05 14.56 -6.34
C LYS A 62 -24.12 13.55 -6.98
N ASN A 63 -23.35 13.92 -8.00
CA ASN A 63 -22.34 13.05 -8.60
C ASN A 63 -21.26 12.66 -7.57
N GLN A 64 -20.75 13.62 -6.80
CA GLN A 64 -19.78 13.36 -5.75
C GLN A 64 -20.34 12.40 -4.68
N ALA A 65 -21.58 12.63 -4.22
CA ALA A 65 -22.21 11.75 -3.23
C ALA A 65 -22.47 10.34 -3.78
N HIS A 66 -22.79 10.22 -5.07
CA HIS A 66 -22.94 8.92 -5.73
C HIS A 66 -21.59 8.19 -5.84
N TYR A 67 -20.54 8.90 -6.27
CA TYR A 67 -19.18 8.37 -6.34
C TYR A 67 -18.68 7.88 -4.98
N GLU A 68 -18.86 8.65 -3.90
CA GLU A 68 -18.41 8.21 -2.56
C GLU A 68 -19.13 6.94 -2.11
N LYS A 69 -20.46 6.84 -2.30
CA LYS A 69 -21.20 5.62 -1.94
C LYS A 69 -20.70 4.37 -2.68
N LEU A 70 -20.33 4.52 -3.94
CA LEU A 70 -19.72 3.46 -4.73
C LEU A 70 -18.30 3.16 -4.24
N ALA A 71 -17.48 4.19 -4.06
CA ALA A 71 -16.09 4.09 -3.63
C ALA A 71 -15.94 3.47 -2.23
N ASP A 72 -16.93 3.65 -1.35
CA ASP A 72 -16.99 3.06 -0.02
C ASP A 72 -17.17 1.53 -0.04
N GLN A 73 -17.53 0.94 -1.19
CA GLN A 73 -17.61 -0.51 -1.34
C GLN A 73 -16.25 -1.14 -1.67
N ILE A 74 -15.29 -0.35 -2.18
CA ILE A 74 -13.99 -0.83 -2.65
C ILE A 74 -13.13 -1.49 -1.55
N PRO A 75 -13.03 -0.95 -0.32
CA PRO A 75 -12.12 -1.51 0.69
C PRO A 75 -12.37 -2.99 1.01
N GLU A 76 -13.62 -3.39 1.23
CA GLU A 76 -13.95 -4.79 1.58
C GLU A 76 -13.68 -5.76 0.43
N ILE A 77 -13.85 -5.31 -0.83
CA ILE A 77 -13.50 -6.09 -2.02
C ILE A 77 -11.98 -6.27 -2.10
N VAL A 78 -11.22 -5.18 -1.91
CA VAL A 78 -9.75 -5.25 -1.94
C VAL A 78 -9.21 -6.14 -0.82
N TYR A 79 -9.78 -6.07 0.37
CA TYR A 79 -9.33 -6.93 1.46
C TYR A 79 -9.54 -8.42 1.18
N ASP A 80 -10.69 -8.80 0.63
CA ASP A 80 -10.95 -10.19 0.22
C ASP A 80 -9.97 -10.63 -0.89
N LEU A 81 -9.67 -9.74 -1.84
CA LEU A 81 -8.61 -10.00 -2.83
C LEU A 81 -7.23 -10.18 -2.19
N LEU A 82 -6.87 -9.42 -1.14
CA LEU A 82 -5.61 -9.64 -0.42
C LEU A 82 -5.58 -11.04 0.22
N GLU A 83 -6.69 -11.47 0.83
CA GLU A 83 -6.82 -12.80 1.45
C GLU A 83 -6.73 -13.92 0.41
N GLN A 84 -7.37 -13.74 -0.75
CA GLN A 84 -7.23 -14.65 -1.89
C GLN A 84 -5.80 -14.70 -2.46
N ASN A 85 -5.01 -13.63 -2.26
CA ASN A 85 -3.57 -13.62 -2.57
C ASN A 85 -2.70 -14.14 -1.40
N GLY A 86 -3.32 -14.76 -0.39
CA GLY A 86 -2.70 -15.48 0.71
C GLY A 86 -2.20 -14.59 1.85
N LEU A 87 -2.70 -13.37 1.96
CA LEU A 87 -2.41 -12.51 3.11
C LEU A 87 -3.43 -12.77 4.22
N THR A 88 -3.03 -12.61 5.48
CA THR A 88 -3.91 -12.77 6.64
C THR A 88 -4.04 -11.45 7.41
N ARG A 89 -5.23 -11.16 7.94
CA ARG A 89 -5.46 -10.00 8.79
C ARG A 89 -4.98 -10.28 10.22
N THR A 90 -4.15 -9.39 10.75
CA THR A 90 -3.78 -9.37 12.17
C THR A 90 -4.41 -8.15 12.82
N TYR A 91 -5.31 -8.38 13.77
CA TYR A 91 -6.07 -7.33 14.46
C TYR A 91 -5.27 -6.73 15.62
N ILE A 92 -5.29 -5.40 15.71
CA ILE A 92 -4.60 -4.62 16.75
C ILE A 92 -5.49 -3.48 17.30
N PRO A 93 -5.41 -3.17 18.59
CA PRO A 93 -4.64 -3.87 19.61
C PRO A 93 -5.20 -5.28 19.90
N GLU A 94 -4.35 -6.22 20.30
CA GLU A 94 -4.71 -7.65 20.43
C GLU A 94 -5.77 -7.90 21.53
N GLN A 95 -5.88 -6.96 22.47
CA GLN A 95 -6.77 -7.03 23.63
C GLN A 95 -8.19 -6.50 23.39
N VAL A 96 -8.53 -6.04 22.18
CA VAL A 96 -9.88 -5.55 21.87
C VAL A 96 -10.57 -6.43 20.82
N PRO A 97 -11.91 -6.54 20.83
CA PRO A 97 -12.66 -7.24 19.79
C PRO A 97 -12.37 -6.70 18.38
N ALA A 98 -12.47 -7.56 17.36
CA ALA A 98 -12.13 -7.22 15.97
C ALA A 98 -12.98 -6.08 15.37
N ASP A 99 -14.21 -5.88 15.86
CA ASP A 99 -15.08 -4.76 15.48
C ASP A 99 -14.68 -3.43 16.14
N GLU A 100 -13.87 -3.47 17.21
CA GLU A 100 -13.27 -2.30 17.86
C GLU A 100 -11.80 -2.05 17.46
N ALA A 101 -11.10 -3.09 16.99
CA ALA A 101 -9.69 -3.07 16.58
C ALA A 101 -9.51 -2.65 15.12
N THR A 102 -8.35 -2.07 14.79
CA THR A 102 -7.84 -1.97 13.40
C THR A 102 -7.06 -3.25 13.07
N PHE A 103 -6.49 -3.33 11.88
CA PHE A 103 -5.70 -4.49 11.46
C PHE A 103 -4.66 -4.08 10.42
N PHE A 104 -3.70 -4.96 10.18
CA PHE A 104 -2.79 -4.92 9.05
C PHE A 104 -2.74 -6.32 8.43
N PHE A 105 -2.09 -6.47 7.29
CA PHE A 105 -1.95 -7.78 6.64
C PHE A 105 -0.50 -8.27 6.67
N THR A 106 -0.34 -9.59 6.77
CA THR A 106 0.94 -10.27 6.62
C THR A 106 0.86 -11.47 5.68
N LYS A 107 2.00 -11.82 5.08
CA LYS A 107 2.25 -13.13 4.48
C LYS A 107 3.71 -13.50 4.70
N PRO A 108 4.05 -14.63 5.35
CA PRO A 108 3.14 -15.59 6.00
C PRO A 108 2.31 -14.95 7.13
N GLU A 109 1.29 -15.65 7.62
CA GLU A 109 0.41 -15.17 8.70
C GLU A 109 1.22 -14.70 9.92
N GLN A 110 2.16 -15.51 10.37
CA GLN A 110 3.13 -15.17 11.40
C GLN A 110 4.51 -14.93 10.77
N LEU A 111 5.05 -13.72 10.96
CA LEU A 111 6.43 -13.40 10.58
C LEU A 111 7.40 -13.98 11.62
N ASP A 112 8.40 -14.73 11.18
CA ASP A 112 9.48 -15.26 12.02
C ASP A 112 10.80 -15.28 11.25
N LYS A 113 11.74 -14.44 11.69
CA LYS A 113 13.07 -14.24 11.11
C LYS A 113 13.08 -14.15 9.58
N PRO A 114 12.30 -13.24 8.96
CA PRO A 114 12.29 -13.10 7.50
C PRO A 114 13.69 -12.82 6.96
N LYS A 115 14.13 -13.56 5.93
CA LYS A 115 15.36 -13.20 5.19
C LYS A 115 15.19 -11.87 4.45
N LYS A 116 13.97 -11.61 4.00
CA LYS A 116 13.61 -10.44 3.21
C LYS A 116 12.15 -10.08 3.51
N LEU A 117 11.93 -8.93 4.14
CA LEU A 117 10.61 -8.41 4.46
C LEU A 117 10.35 -7.15 3.64
N ILE A 118 9.18 -7.04 3.01
CA ILE A 118 8.70 -5.79 2.41
C ILE A 118 7.54 -5.23 3.23
N VAL A 119 7.64 -3.95 3.59
CA VAL A 119 6.60 -3.21 4.28
C VAL A 119 5.97 -2.21 3.31
N ILE A 120 4.66 -2.33 3.09
CA ILE A 120 3.92 -1.51 2.12
C ILE A 120 3.01 -0.52 2.88
N ILE A 121 3.15 0.77 2.56
CA ILE A 121 2.47 1.87 3.26
C ILE A 121 1.73 2.75 2.25
N HIS A 122 0.40 2.81 2.36
CA HIS A 122 -0.43 3.65 1.49
C HIS A 122 -0.37 5.14 1.89
N GLY A 123 -0.91 6.00 1.01
CA GLY A 123 -1.06 7.43 1.26
C GLY A 123 -2.14 7.80 2.29
N SER A 124 -2.45 9.09 2.42
CA SER A 124 -3.52 9.57 3.32
C SER A 124 -4.89 9.60 2.62
N GLY A 125 -5.93 9.97 3.37
CA GLY A 125 -7.29 10.12 2.85
C GLY A 125 -8.14 8.85 3.01
N TYR A 126 -8.89 8.51 1.97
CA TYR A 126 -9.87 7.42 2.01
C TYR A 126 -9.32 6.05 1.61
N VAL A 127 -8.06 5.97 1.20
CA VAL A 127 -7.40 4.68 0.94
C VAL A 127 -7.19 3.91 2.24
N ARG A 128 -7.16 2.58 2.13
CA ARG A 128 -6.90 1.63 3.21
C ARG A 128 -5.86 0.60 2.76
N ALA A 129 -5.52 -0.34 3.63
CA ALA A 129 -4.66 -1.47 3.27
C ALA A 129 -5.06 -2.09 1.93
N GLY A 130 -4.07 -2.38 1.08
CA GLY A 130 -4.28 -2.91 -0.26
C GLY A 130 -4.49 -1.86 -1.35
N GLN A 131 -4.55 -0.56 -1.03
CA GLN A 131 -4.92 0.48 -2.00
C GLN A 131 -3.86 1.56 -2.16
N TRP A 132 -3.55 1.90 -3.41
CA TRP A 132 -2.82 3.11 -3.78
C TRP A 132 -3.78 4.28 -4.02
N ALA A 133 -4.86 4.07 -4.79
CA ALA A 133 -5.81 5.11 -5.12
C ALA A 133 -7.19 4.57 -5.55
N ARG A 134 -8.26 5.00 -4.88
CA ARG A 134 -9.65 4.62 -5.23
C ARG A 134 -10.02 5.04 -6.66
N SER A 135 -9.55 6.21 -7.09
CA SER A 135 -9.82 6.74 -8.43
C SER A 135 -9.29 5.82 -9.52
N LEU A 136 -8.11 5.24 -9.36
CA LEU A 136 -7.55 4.30 -10.34
C LEU A 136 -8.26 2.95 -10.31
N ILE A 137 -8.67 2.46 -9.14
CA ILE A 137 -9.48 1.24 -9.04
C ILE A 137 -10.78 1.39 -9.85
N ILE A 138 -11.44 2.54 -9.71
CA ILE A 138 -12.76 2.81 -10.31
C ILE A 138 -12.64 3.14 -11.81
N ASN A 139 -11.67 3.97 -12.21
CA ASN A 139 -11.59 4.49 -13.58
C ASN A 139 -10.69 3.66 -14.50
N ASN A 140 -9.81 2.80 -13.94
CA ASN A 140 -8.83 2.04 -14.72
C ASN A 140 -8.95 0.55 -14.47
N SER A 141 -8.37 0.05 -13.37
CA SER A 141 -8.52 -1.33 -12.92
C SER A 141 -7.98 -1.54 -11.51
N LEU A 142 -8.25 -2.71 -10.94
CA LEU A 142 -7.64 -3.18 -9.70
C LEU A 142 -6.11 -3.15 -9.76
N ASP A 143 -5.49 -3.50 -10.90
CA ASP A 143 -4.03 -3.45 -11.04
C ASP A 143 -3.46 -2.04 -10.88
N HIS A 144 -4.15 -1.04 -11.40
CA HIS A 144 -3.67 0.34 -11.38
C HIS A 144 -3.75 0.97 -9.98
N GLY A 145 -4.81 0.64 -9.24
CA GLY A 145 -5.10 1.31 -7.99
C GLY A 145 -4.87 0.51 -6.72
N THR A 146 -4.55 -0.79 -6.81
CA THR A 146 -4.27 -1.64 -5.64
C THR A 146 -2.78 -1.93 -5.46
N GLN A 147 -2.44 -2.39 -4.25
CA GLN A 147 -1.12 -2.88 -3.88
C GLN A 147 -0.89 -4.33 -4.32
N ILE A 148 -1.90 -5.00 -4.90
CA ILE A 148 -1.82 -6.42 -5.25
C ILE A 148 -0.71 -6.73 -6.25
N PRO A 149 -0.46 -5.93 -7.31
CA PRO A 149 0.69 -6.16 -8.19
C PRO A 149 2.03 -6.12 -7.45
N TYR A 150 2.20 -5.21 -6.50
CA TYR A 150 3.39 -5.14 -5.63
C TYR A 150 3.51 -6.39 -4.76
N ILE A 151 2.40 -6.81 -4.17
CA ILE A 151 2.35 -8.02 -3.35
C ILE A 151 2.75 -9.25 -4.18
N LYS A 152 2.16 -9.45 -5.36
CA LYS A 152 2.46 -10.61 -6.23
C LYS A 152 3.93 -10.63 -6.63
N ARG A 153 4.48 -9.49 -7.09
CA ARG A 153 5.90 -9.40 -7.48
C ARG A 153 6.84 -9.63 -6.29
N ALA A 154 6.48 -9.14 -5.10
CA ALA A 154 7.25 -9.41 -3.89
C ALA A 154 7.23 -10.91 -3.52
N GLN A 155 6.08 -11.59 -3.63
CA GLN A 155 6.00 -13.05 -3.41
C GLN A 155 6.88 -13.82 -4.40
N GLU A 156 6.84 -13.47 -5.69
CA GLU A 156 7.68 -14.08 -6.74
C GLU A 156 9.18 -13.92 -6.44
N LEU A 157 9.56 -12.79 -5.84
CA LEU A 157 10.94 -12.48 -5.45
C LEU A 157 11.32 -13.00 -4.04
N GLY A 158 10.45 -13.78 -3.40
CA GLY A 158 10.72 -14.44 -2.12
C GLY A 158 10.69 -13.52 -0.90
N TYR A 159 9.92 -12.44 -0.94
CA TYR A 159 9.69 -11.58 0.22
C TYR A 159 8.57 -12.12 1.11
N ASP A 160 8.78 -12.05 2.42
CA ASP A 160 7.68 -11.92 3.36
C ASP A 160 7.10 -10.51 3.29
N ILE A 161 5.82 -10.37 3.56
CA ILE A 161 5.04 -9.17 3.24
C ILE A 161 4.33 -8.68 4.48
N LEU A 162 4.37 -7.36 4.68
CA LEU A 162 3.52 -6.64 5.61
C LEU A 162 2.86 -5.46 4.92
N VAL A 163 1.54 -5.33 5.02
CA VAL A 163 0.76 -4.22 4.46
C VAL A 163 0.03 -3.50 5.58
N THR A 164 0.37 -2.23 5.80
CA THR A 164 -0.21 -1.41 6.87
C THR A 164 -1.61 -0.88 6.52
N ASN A 165 -2.39 -0.51 7.54
CA ASN A 165 -3.70 0.14 7.39
C ASN A 165 -3.76 1.48 8.14
N THR A 166 -2.79 2.35 7.85
CA THR A 166 -2.50 3.55 8.66
C THR A 166 -3.65 4.57 8.73
N ASN A 167 -4.62 4.51 7.81
CA ASN A 167 -5.78 5.40 7.83
C ASN A 167 -6.98 4.82 8.61
N ASP A 168 -6.95 3.54 9.01
CA ASP A 168 -8.01 2.93 9.82
C ASP A 168 -7.77 3.14 11.32
N ASN A 169 -8.13 4.34 11.80
CA ASN A 169 -7.78 4.82 13.14
C ASN A 169 -9.00 5.15 14.03
N TYR A 170 -10.21 4.80 13.60
CA TYR A 170 -11.44 5.10 14.33
C TYR A 170 -12.55 4.06 14.08
N ARG A 171 -13.51 4.00 15.00
CA ARG A 171 -14.76 3.26 14.85
C ARG A 171 -15.95 4.20 15.01
N LEU A 172 -17.07 3.86 14.38
CA LEU A 172 -18.33 4.54 14.59
C LEU A 172 -19.10 3.82 15.70
N VAL A 173 -19.21 4.44 16.86
CA VAL A 173 -19.96 3.93 18.02
C VAL A 173 -21.08 4.92 18.30
N ASP A 174 -22.33 4.47 18.24
CA ASP A 174 -23.53 5.30 18.40
C ASP A 174 -23.54 6.55 17.49
N GLY A 175 -23.10 6.38 16.23
CA GLY A 175 -23.00 7.47 15.25
C GLY A 175 -21.87 8.46 15.51
N LYS A 176 -21.02 8.24 16.53
CA LYS A 176 -19.88 9.10 16.87
C LYS A 176 -18.57 8.43 16.49
N ARG A 177 -17.64 9.22 15.95
CA ARG A 177 -16.28 8.79 15.65
C ARG A 177 -15.49 8.65 16.94
N LYS A 178 -15.19 7.40 17.34
CA LYS A 178 -14.35 7.07 18.48
C LYS A 178 -12.96 6.66 17.99
N PRO A 179 -11.88 7.33 18.40
CA PRO A 179 -10.53 6.92 18.02
C PRO A 179 -10.19 5.55 18.61
N ILE A 180 -9.44 4.74 17.87
CA ILE A 180 -8.92 3.47 18.37
C ILE A 180 -7.79 3.79 19.36
N GLN A 181 -7.91 3.30 20.59
CA GLN A 181 -7.00 3.66 21.67
C GLN A 181 -5.55 3.27 21.33
N GLY A 182 -4.64 4.23 21.40
CA GLY A 182 -3.23 4.05 21.06
C GLY A 182 -2.91 3.97 19.56
N LEU A 183 -3.91 3.92 18.68
CA LEU A 183 -3.77 3.78 17.22
C LEU A 183 -4.60 4.84 16.47
N SER A 184 -4.74 6.03 17.06
CA SER A 184 -5.62 7.10 16.57
C SER A 184 -5.04 7.94 15.42
N SER A 185 -3.79 7.67 15.02
CA SER A 185 -3.10 8.32 13.90
C SER A 185 -2.34 7.33 13.03
N ALA A 186 -2.04 7.72 11.78
CA ALA A 186 -1.21 6.94 10.86
C ALA A 186 0.16 6.57 11.44
N THR A 187 0.82 7.51 12.11
CA THR A 187 2.13 7.29 12.75
C THR A 187 2.03 6.39 13.98
N SER A 188 0.98 6.53 14.80
CA SER A 188 0.77 5.63 15.95
C SER A 188 0.47 4.20 15.53
N HIS A 189 -0.35 4.00 14.48
CA HIS A 189 -0.59 2.68 13.88
C HIS A 189 0.71 2.07 13.36
N ALA A 190 1.46 2.81 12.54
CA ALA A 190 2.71 2.31 11.97
C ALA A 190 3.76 2.00 13.03
N ALA A 191 3.92 2.86 14.05
CA ALA A 191 4.87 2.62 15.14
C ALA A 191 4.50 1.36 15.94
N HIS A 192 3.23 1.14 16.23
CA HIS A 192 2.76 -0.07 16.92
C HIS A 192 3.05 -1.33 16.11
N VAL A 193 2.71 -1.32 14.81
CA VAL A 193 2.99 -2.45 13.90
C VAL A 193 4.50 -2.69 13.79
N TRP A 194 5.28 -1.62 13.67
CA TRP A 194 6.72 -1.71 13.53
C TRP A 194 7.39 -2.33 14.75
N GLU A 195 7.11 -1.81 15.95
CA GLU A 195 7.70 -2.30 17.20
C GLU A 195 7.29 -3.74 17.50
N LYS A 196 5.98 -4.03 17.45
CA LYS A 196 5.46 -5.33 17.88
C LYS A 196 5.60 -6.45 16.86
N TYR A 197 5.72 -6.14 15.56
CA TYR A 197 5.67 -7.16 14.52
C TYR A 197 6.87 -7.12 13.57
N VAL A 198 7.36 -5.94 13.18
CA VAL A 198 8.53 -5.85 12.29
C VAL A 198 9.82 -6.03 13.06
N MET A 199 9.98 -5.38 14.20
CA MET A 199 11.19 -5.52 15.02
C MET A 199 11.21 -6.85 15.76
N ALA A 200 10.06 -7.27 16.31
CA ALA A 200 9.94 -8.49 17.09
C ALA A 200 10.16 -9.78 16.27
N CYS A 201 9.89 -9.77 14.96
CA CYS A 201 10.15 -10.93 14.10
C CYS A 201 11.61 -11.05 13.66
N GLU A 202 12.50 -10.13 14.08
CA GLU A 202 13.95 -10.18 13.81
C GLU A 202 14.32 -10.41 12.32
N PRO A 203 13.84 -9.58 11.38
CA PRO A 203 14.17 -9.75 9.98
C PRO A 203 15.66 -9.52 9.73
N GLU A 204 16.20 -10.23 8.73
CA GLU A 204 17.56 -10.02 8.24
C GLU A 204 17.64 -8.70 7.47
N ALA A 205 16.67 -8.43 6.60
CA ALA A 205 16.63 -7.28 5.72
C ALA A 205 15.19 -6.80 5.45
N VAL A 206 14.97 -5.48 5.49
CA VAL A 206 13.65 -4.85 5.30
C VAL A 206 13.68 -3.84 4.14
N ALA A 207 12.75 -3.96 3.21
CA ALA A 207 12.41 -2.93 2.23
C ALA A 207 11.12 -2.22 2.63
N ILE A 208 11.01 -0.94 2.29
CA ILE A 208 9.80 -0.15 2.47
C ILE A 208 9.34 0.39 1.12
N VAL A 209 8.07 0.22 0.78
CA VAL A 209 7.42 0.91 -0.35
C VAL A 209 6.32 1.79 0.21
N ALA A 210 6.40 3.10 -0.03
CA ALA A 210 5.45 4.04 0.54
C ALA A 210 4.99 5.12 -0.45
N HIS A 211 3.67 5.28 -0.57
CA HIS A 211 3.07 6.27 -1.46
C HIS A 211 2.68 7.54 -0.70
N SER A 212 2.95 8.72 -1.29
CA SER A 212 2.42 9.99 -0.81
C SER A 212 2.75 10.25 0.66
N ALA A 213 1.75 10.54 1.50
CA ALA A 213 1.89 10.70 2.95
C ALA A 213 2.49 9.47 3.67
N GLY A 214 2.48 8.29 3.06
CA GLY A 214 3.17 7.10 3.57
C GLY A 214 4.68 7.29 3.71
N GLY A 215 5.31 8.15 2.91
CA GLY A 215 6.72 8.50 3.13
C GLY A 215 6.93 9.35 4.38
N GLY A 216 5.96 10.18 4.77
CA GLY A 216 5.95 10.85 6.07
C GLY A 216 5.86 9.88 7.24
N VAL A 217 5.04 8.83 7.10
CA VAL A 217 4.97 7.73 8.09
C VAL A 217 6.30 6.97 8.17
N THR A 218 6.92 6.67 7.01
CA THR A 218 8.24 6.04 6.94
C THR A 218 9.31 6.87 7.65
N LEU A 219 9.27 8.19 7.48
CA LEU A 219 10.22 9.09 8.13
C LEU A 219 9.99 9.20 9.64
N ASP A 220 8.74 9.13 10.11
CA ASP A 220 8.44 9.03 11.55
C ASP A 220 9.03 7.74 12.16
N LEU A 221 8.91 6.61 11.46
CA LEU A 221 9.54 5.34 11.87
C LEU A 221 11.07 5.46 11.91
N ALA A 222 11.69 6.08 10.89
CA ALA A 222 13.13 6.28 10.85
C ALA A 222 13.64 7.13 12.02
N ARG A 223 12.86 8.14 12.45
CA ARG A 223 13.19 8.98 13.62
C ARG A 223 13.08 8.20 14.94
N ARG A 224 12.10 7.29 15.06
CA ARG A 224 11.88 6.50 16.28
C ARG A 224 12.89 5.36 16.43
N TYR A 225 13.28 4.75 15.31
CA TYR A 225 14.08 3.53 15.29
C TYR A 225 15.32 3.67 14.38
N PRO A 226 16.19 4.67 14.61
CA PRO A 226 17.31 4.99 13.72
C PRO A 226 18.26 3.79 13.53
N ASP A 227 18.62 3.10 14.61
CA ASP A 227 19.52 1.95 14.57
C ASP A 227 18.95 0.80 13.73
N PHE A 228 17.63 0.58 13.77
CA PHE A 228 16.98 -0.43 12.94
C PHE A 228 16.99 -0.01 11.47
N PHE A 229 16.72 1.27 11.17
CA PHE A 229 16.78 1.79 9.79
C PHE A 229 18.20 1.77 9.22
N GLU A 230 19.21 2.00 10.05
CA GLU A 230 20.60 1.92 9.63
C GLU A 230 20.99 0.48 9.29
N ASN A 231 20.66 -0.47 10.17
CA ASN A 231 21.20 -1.83 10.12
C ASN A 231 20.34 -2.85 9.38
N LYS A 232 19.02 -2.67 9.33
CA LYS A 232 18.06 -3.66 8.80
C LYS A 232 17.31 -3.18 7.58
N VAL A 233 17.02 -1.88 7.47
CA VAL A 233 16.35 -1.35 6.28
C VAL A 233 17.37 -1.19 5.15
N PHE A 234 17.20 -1.90 4.05
CA PHE A 234 18.13 -1.86 2.91
C PHE A 234 17.66 -0.97 1.77
N ALA A 235 16.35 -0.72 1.66
CA ALA A 235 15.79 0.11 0.61
C ALA A 235 14.48 0.79 1.05
N ILE A 236 14.27 2.02 0.59
CA ILE A 236 13.04 2.79 0.75
C ILE A 236 12.65 3.34 -0.62
N ALA A 237 11.57 2.81 -1.19
CA ALA A 237 10.99 3.29 -2.44
C ALA A 237 9.75 4.15 -2.14
N LEU A 238 9.86 5.44 -2.43
CA LEU A 238 8.78 6.40 -2.28
C LEU A 238 8.11 6.66 -3.63
N THR A 239 6.79 6.79 -3.65
CA THR A 239 6.05 7.16 -4.87
C THR A 239 5.27 8.44 -4.61
N ASP A 240 5.71 9.51 -5.26
CA ASP A 240 5.22 10.88 -5.14
C ASP A 240 5.04 11.36 -3.69
N SER A 241 6.04 11.09 -2.85
CA SER A 241 6.01 11.46 -1.44
C SER A 241 6.64 12.83 -1.20
N ALA A 242 5.92 13.70 -0.49
CA ALA A 242 6.49 14.90 0.10
C ALA A 242 7.05 14.58 1.50
N HIS A 243 8.37 14.65 1.66
CA HIS A 243 9.07 14.31 2.91
C HIS A 243 9.95 15.47 3.37
N PHE A 244 9.32 16.42 4.08
CA PHE A 244 10.00 17.59 4.63
C PHE A 244 10.56 17.34 6.04
N GLY A 245 11.52 18.17 6.45
CA GLY A 245 11.99 18.21 7.84
C GLY A 245 12.83 17.00 8.26
N ILE A 246 13.52 16.35 7.32
CA ILE A 246 14.49 15.29 7.63
C ILE A 246 15.70 15.94 8.32
N SER A 247 15.95 15.58 9.58
CA SER A 247 17.13 16.03 10.32
C SER A 247 18.41 15.49 9.65
N GLY A 248 19.54 16.18 9.82
CA GLY A 248 20.80 15.77 9.20
C GLY A 248 21.25 14.36 9.58
N GLU A 249 20.93 13.89 10.78
CA GLU A 249 21.25 12.55 11.26
C GLU A 249 20.42 11.48 10.54
N ILE A 250 19.10 11.63 10.51
CA ILE A 250 18.22 10.67 9.82
C ILE A 250 18.47 10.67 8.32
N ARG A 251 18.78 11.84 7.74
CA ARG A 251 19.16 11.96 6.33
C ARG A 251 20.36 11.08 5.98
N LYS A 252 21.40 11.08 6.80
CA LYS A 252 22.59 10.23 6.60
C LYS A 252 22.26 8.74 6.62
N ILE A 253 21.28 8.34 7.43
CA ILE A 253 20.83 6.94 7.54
C ILE A 253 20.07 6.49 6.28
N ILE A 254 19.19 7.35 5.75
CA ILE A 254 18.23 6.92 4.72
C ILE A 254 18.60 7.35 3.29
N ALA A 255 19.37 8.42 3.09
CA ALA A 255 19.57 9.03 1.76
C ALA A 255 20.15 8.02 0.74
N GLY A 256 21.22 7.30 1.10
CA GLY A 256 21.88 6.32 0.23
C GLY A 256 21.04 5.07 -0.12
N LYS A 257 19.92 4.87 0.58
CA LYS A 257 19.00 3.74 0.41
C LYS A 257 17.58 4.16 0.02
N THR A 258 17.34 5.44 -0.27
CA THR A 258 16.00 5.95 -0.62
C THR A 258 15.94 6.49 -2.03
N CYS A 259 14.87 6.20 -2.76
CA CYS A 259 14.53 6.86 -4.01
C CYS A 259 13.04 7.22 -4.05
N ASN A 260 12.72 8.40 -4.57
CA ASN A 260 11.35 8.90 -4.74
C ASN A 260 11.00 9.08 -6.22
N TRP A 261 10.03 8.29 -6.70
CA TRP A 261 9.45 8.41 -8.03
C TRP A 261 8.32 9.42 -7.99
N VAL A 262 8.58 10.65 -8.43
CA VAL A 262 7.64 11.76 -8.36
C VAL A 262 6.88 11.96 -9.67
N SER A 263 5.70 12.56 -9.57
CA SER A 263 4.89 12.89 -10.73
C SER A 263 5.61 13.93 -11.61
N SER A 264 5.76 13.64 -12.90
CA SER A 264 6.52 14.46 -13.83
C SER A 264 6.12 14.16 -15.28
N SER A 265 6.35 15.13 -16.17
CA SER A 265 6.21 14.96 -17.62
C SER A 265 7.43 14.30 -18.26
N GLU A 266 8.54 14.17 -17.53
CA GLU A 266 9.76 13.54 -18.02
C GLU A 266 9.60 12.02 -18.14
N PRO A 267 10.39 11.36 -19.01
CA PRO A 267 10.45 9.90 -19.08
C PRO A 267 10.73 9.25 -17.71
N LEU A 268 10.25 8.01 -17.51
CA LEU A 268 10.52 7.22 -16.30
C LEU A 268 12.03 7.19 -16.01
N ASP A 269 12.38 7.33 -14.74
CA ASP A 269 13.75 7.32 -14.20
C ASP A 269 14.65 8.52 -14.55
N THR A 270 14.13 9.53 -15.27
CA THR A 270 14.82 10.80 -15.43
C THR A 270 15.04 11.45 -14.06
N GLU A 271 16.30 11.76 -13.71
CA GLU A 271 16.65 12.41 -12.44
C GLU A 271 16.18 13.87 -12.42
N LEU A 272 15.45 14.25 -11.37
CA LEU A 272 14.82 15.58 -11.25
C LEU A 272 15.50 16.48 -10.21
N SER A 273 16.24 15.89 -9.26
CA SER A 273 17.10 16.61 -8.34
C SER A 273 18.35 15.80 -8.01
N SER A 274 19.52 16.44 -8.06
CA SER A 274 20.82 15.75 -8.07
C SER A 274 21.74 16.12 -6.90
N SER A 275 21.19 16.53 -5.75
CA SER A 275 22.00 16.70 -4.56
C SER A 275 22.46 15.32 -4.09
N LYS A 276 23.79 15.04 -4.16
CA LYS A 276 24.38 13.76 -3.77
C LYS A 276 24.06 13.35 -2.33
N ASP A 277 23.81 14.32 -1.46
CA ASP A 277 23.50 14.12 -0.03
C ASP A 277 21.99 14.14 0.27
N ASP A 278 21.15 14.22 -0.76
CA ASP A 278 19.69 14.21 -0.64
C ASP A 278 19.10 12.89 -1.13
N ILE A 279 17.83 12.66 -0.82
CA ILE A 279 17.07 11.55 -1.35
C ILE A 279 16.98 11.71 -2.86
N LYS A 280 17.34 10.66 -3.59
CA LYS A 280 17.27 10.65 -5.05
C LYS A 280 15.82 10.82 -5.49
N MET A 281 15.53 11.81 -6.33
CA MET A 281 14.22 12.02 -6.94
C MET A 281 14.29 11.79 -8.44
N VAL A 282 13.43 10.91 -8.94
CA VAL A 282 13.32 10.58 -10.36
C VAL A 282 11.88 10.70 -10.82
N SER A 283 11.67 10.89 -12.12
CA SER A 283 10.34 10.86 -12.71
C SER A 283 9.71 9.47 -12.60
N ALA A 284 8.44 9.41 -12.22
CA ALA A 284 7.60 8.22 -12.30
C ALA A 284 7.08 7.92 -13.72
N GLY A 285 7.45 8.75 -14.72
CA GLY A 285 6.95 8.63 -16.09
C GLY A 285 5.47 8.99 -16.25
N HIS A 286 4.89 9.70 -15.29
CA HIS A 286 3.48 10.09 -15.31
C HIS A 286 3.24 11.39 -14.53
N THR A 287 2.35 12.25 -15.04
CA THR A 287 2.10 13.60 -14.49
C THR A 287 1.10 13.64 -13.33
N LYS A 288 0.41 12.52 -13.06
CA LYS A 288 -0.61 12.43 -12.00
C LYS A 288 -0.08 11.69 -10.78
N HIS A 289 -0.34 12.27 -9.61
CA HIS A 289 0.05 11.76 -8.30
C HIS A 289 -0.29 10.29 -8.08
N GLU A 290 -1.55 9.94 -8.28
CA GLU A 290 -2.11 8.62 -8.00
C GLU A 290 -1.51 7.51 -8.87
N TRP A 291 -0.96 7.86 -10.04
CA TRP A 291 -0.40 6.92 -11.01
C TRP A 291 1.03 6.50 -10.68
N THR A 292 1.76 7.28 -9.88
CA THR A 292 3.20 7.09 -9.70
C THR A 292 3.58 5.70 -9.20
N SER A 293 2.77 5.08 -8.34
CA SER A 293 3.00 3.70 -7.87
C SER A 293 2.84 2.67 -8.99
N TYR A 294 1.86 2.84 -9.88
CA TYR A 294 1.67 1.92 -10.99
C TYR A 294 2.72 2.14 -12.09
N SER A 295 2.96 3.40 -12.46
CA SER A 295 3.87 3.76 -13.55
C SER A 295 5.34 3.45 -13.23
N ALA A 296 5.76 3.61 -11.97
CA ALA A 296 7.12 3.31 -11.54
C ALA A 296 7.35 1.84 -11.15
N PHE A 297 6.34 0.97 -11.27
CA PHE A 297 6.33 -0.39 -10.72
C PHE A 297 7.60 -1.20 -10.99
N ASP A 298 7.99 -1.36 -12.26
CA ASP A 298 9.16 -2.17 -12.61
C ASP A 298 10.48 -1.51 -12.17
N SER A 299 10.57 -0.17 -12.24
CA SER A 299 11.74 0.56 -11.76
C SER A 299 11.91 0.44 -10.24
N VAL A 300 10.82 0.52 -9.49
CA VAL A 300 10.83 0.32 -8.04
C VAL A 300 11.38 -1.06 -7.70
N PHE A 301 10.88 -2.14 -8.32
CA PHE A 301 11.39 -3.48 -8.01
C PHE A 301 12.84 -3.68 -8.45
N LYS A 302 13.25 -3.09 -9.59
CA LYS A 302 14.66 -3.09 -9.98
C LYS A 302 15.53 -2.44 -8.89
N PHE A 303 15.14 -1.27 -8.39
CA PHE A 303 15.84 -0.57 -7.33
C PHE A 303 15.90 -1.40 -6.03
N LEU A 304 14.80 -2.04 -5.63
CA LEU A 304 14.78 -2.90 -4.45
C LEU A 304 15.78 -4.07 -4.58
N GLU A 305 15.80 -4.76 -5.72
CA GLU A 305 16.71 -5.89 -5.91
C GLU A 305 18.18 -5.46 -5.98
N ASP A 306 18.48 -4.34 -6.66
CA ASP A 306 19.83 -3.77 -6.70
C ASP A 306 20.31 -3.42 -5.27
N LYS A 307 19.47 -2.77 -4.47
CA LYS A 307 19.79 -2.42 -3.07
C LYS A 307 19.92 -3.62 -2.15
N TYR A 308 19.15 -4.68 -2.38
CA TYR A 308 19.29 -5.91 -1.62
C TYR A 308 20.64 -6.61 -1.89
N ALA A 309 21.08 -6.62 -3.14
CA ALA A 309 22.39 -7.18 -3.52
C ALA A 309 23.54 -6.39 -2.87
N GLU A 310 23.47 -5.05 -2.87
CA GLU A 310 24.42 -4.17 -2.18
C GLU A 310 24.47 -4.49 -0.68
N PHE A 311 23.31 -4.56 -0.02
CA PHE A 311 23.20 -4.86 1.41
C PHE A 311 23.81 -6.22 1.77
N GLY A 312 23.53 -7.27 1.01
CA GLY A 312 24.11 -8.59 1.23
C GLY A 312 25.64 -8.61 1.09
N GLY A 313 26.20 -7.79 0.20
CA GLY A 313 27.65 -7.60 0.06
C GLY A 313 28.28 -6.93 1.29
N GLU A 314 27.66 -5.85 1.79
CA GLU A 314 28.13 -5.13 2.99
C GLU A 314 28.13 -6.00 4.24
N GLN A 315 27.07 -6.80 4.44
CA GLN A 315 26.96 -7.69 5.60
C GLN A 315 28.05 -8.78 5.61
N LYS A 316 28.41 -9.32 4.44
CA LYS A 316 29.51 -10.28 4.31
C LYS A 316 30.86 -9.66 4.67
N CYS A 317 31.14 -8.45 4.17
CA CYS A 317 32.36 -7.71 4.51
C CYS A 317 32.46 -7.38 6.01
N LYS A 318 31.34 -7.00 6.65
CA LYS A 318 31.31 -6.72 8.10
C LYS A 318 31.62 -7.97 8.93
N LYS A 319 31.05 -9.12 8.56
CA LYS A 319 31.32 -10.40 9.24
C LYS A 319 32.79 -10.82 9.14
N GLN A 320 33.38 -10.72 7.95
CA GLN A 320 34.80 -11.04 7.74
C GLN A 320 35.73 -10.18 8.63
N LYS A 321 35.45 -8.87 8.74
CA LYS A 321 36.24 -7.96 9.59
C LYS A 321 36.09 -8.17 11.10
N LEU A 322 35.03 -8.86 11.54
CA LEU A 322 34.81 -9.20 12.95
C LEU A 322 35.48 -10.54 13.33
N GLU A 323 35.82 -11.36 12.33
CA GLU A 323 36.47 -12.66 12.47
C GLU A 323 38.00 -12.59 12.34
N GLU A 324 38.54 -11.44 11.93
CA GLU A 324 39.98 -11.07 11.91
C GLU A 324 40.40 -10.34 13.20
#